data_AF-A0A2J2HCT8-F1
#
_entry.id   AF-A0A2J2HCT8-F1
#
_cell.length_a   1.000
_cell.length_b   1.000
_cell.length_c   1.000
_cell.angle_alpha   90.00
_cell.angle_beta   90.00
_cell.angle_gamma   90.00
#
_symmetry.space_group_name_H-M   'P 1'
#
loop_
_entity.id
_entity.type
_entity.pdbx_description
1 polymer ?
#
loop_
_entity_poly.entity_id
_entity_poly.type
_entity_poly.pdbx_seq_one_letter_code
_entity_poly.pdbx_strand_id
1 'polypeptide(L)' 'MAGPTRLYVLPSSIYVSIVEDDAEMKPLSLNAIISETERETLISDYLASLLGIAVEDFREGL' A
#
# COMPACT_ATOMS: atom_id res chain seq x y z
N MET A 1 -21.35 11.30 11.95
CA MET A 1 -21.73 10.03 12.60
C MET A 1 -20.64 9.02 12.28
N ALA A 2 -19.80 8.65 13.25
CA ALA A 2 -18.81 7.59 13.05
C ALA A 2 -19.38 6.31 13.68
N GLY A 3 -20.06 5.51 12.85
CA GLY A 3 -20.42 4.15 13.21
C GLY A 3 -19.22 3.21 13.02
N PRO A 4 -19.32 1.94 13.45
CA PRO A 4 -18.28 0.96 13.18
C PRO A 4 -18.05 0.80 11.66
N THR A 5 -16.82 1.04 11.21
CA THR A 5 -16.40 0.78 9.82
C THR A 5 -16.02 -0.69 9.66
N ARG A 6 -16.46 -1.32 8.58
CA ARG A 6 -16.06 -2.67 8.22
C ARG A 6 -14.72 -2.64 7.49
N LEU A 7 -13.81 -3.49 7.94
CA LEU A 7 -12.53 -3.74 7.27
C LEU A 7 -12.51 -5.22 6.85
N TYR A 8 -12.16 -5.46 5.60
CA TYR A 8 -11.96 -6.79 5.05
C TYR A 8 -10.48 -7.04 4.85
N VAL A 9 -10.00 -8.23 5.21
CA VAL A 9 -8.60 -8.63 5.00
C VAL A 9 -8.57 -9.75 3.97
N LEU A 10 -7.86 -9.52 2.86
CA LEU A 10 -7.58 -10.55 1.87
C LEU A 10 -6.11 -10.96 2.00
N PRO A 11 -5.82 -12.13 2.60
CA PRO A 11 -4.45 -12.54 2.83
C PRO A 11 -3.73 -12.86 1.53
N SER A 12 -2.45 -12.48 1.44
CA SER A 12 -1.53 -12.81 0.32
C SER A 12 -2.12 -12.54 -1.07
N SER A 13 -2.87 -11.45 -1.21
CA SER A 13 -3.65 -11.12 -2.41
C SER A 13 -2.99 -10.08 -3.30
N ILE A 14 -1.92 -9.43 -2.83
CA ILE A 14 -1.22 -8.37 -3.56
C ILE A 14 0.27 -8.73 -3.64
N TYR A 15 0.86 -8.52 -4.82
CA TYR A 15 2.30 -8.52 -5.02
C TYR A 15 2.78 -7.10 -5.30
N VAL A 16 3.83 -6.65 -4.60
CA VAL A 16 4.41 -5.31 -4.77
C VAL A 16 5.92 -5.41 -5.01
N SER A 17 6.42 -4.66 -5.97
CA SER A 17 7.85 -4.52 -6.26
C SER A 17 8.15 -3.09 -6.72
N ILE A 18 9.38 -2.63 -6.51
CA ILE A 18 9.92 -1.42 -7.14
C ILE A 18 10.47 -1.81 -8.51
N VAL A 19 10.15 -1.01 -9.52
CA VAL A 19 10.68 -1.13 -10.88
C VAL A 19 11.27 0.22 -11.24
N GLU A 20 12.58 0.33 -11.15
CA GLU A 20 13.36 1.50 -11.57
C GLU A 20 14.43 1.03 -12.56
N ASP A 21 14.95 1.94 -13.38
CA ASP A 21 15.97 1.61 -14.39
C ASP A 21 17.24 0.99 -13.79
N ASP A 22 17.55 1.31 -12.52
CA ASP A 22 18.75 0.91 -11.80
C ASP A 22 18.48 -0.01 -10.58
N ALA A 23 17.22 -0.33 -10.29
CA ALA A 23 16.85 -1.15 -9.14
C ALA A 23 15.68 -2.09 -9.45
N GLU A 24 15.91 -3.38 -9.19
CA GLU A 24 14.88 -4.41 -9.24
C GLU A 24 14.76 -5.10 -7.88
N MET A 25 13.53 -5.16 -7.36
CA MET A 25 13.24 -5.79 -6.08
C MET A 25 12.46 -7.09 -6.29
N LYS A 26 12.78 -8.12 -5.49
CA LYS A 26 11.94 -9.32 -5.42
C LYS A 26 10.52 -8.95 -4.98
N PRO A 27 9.47 -9.39 -5.67
CA PRO A 27 8.10 -9.08 -5.29
C PRO A 27 7.78 -9.53 -3.86
N LEU A 28 7.18 -8.64 -3.10
CA LEU A 28 6.65 -8.91 -1.76
C LEU A 28 5.19 -9.34 -1.86
N SER A 29 4.85 -10.47 -1.23
CA SER A 29 3.45 -10.90 -1.08
C SER A 29 2.85 -10.29 0.18
N LEU A 30 1.71 -9.60 0.05
CA LEU A 30 1.10 -8.81 1.11
C LEU A 30 -0.42 -9.05 1.19
N ASN A 31 -1.00 -8.63 2.32
CA ASN A 31 -2.45 -8.66 2.53
C ASN A 31 -3.07 -7.35 2.01
N ALA A 32 -4.23 -7.44 1.36
CA ALA A 32 -5.06 -6.27 1.09
C ALA A 32 -5.96 -5.99 2.30
N ILE A 33 -6.05 -4.73 2.70
CA ILE A 33 -7.07 -4.25 3.63
C ILE A 33 -8.05 -3.41 2.83
N ILE A 34 -9.30 -3.86 2.76
CA ILE A 34 -10.36 -3.15 2.03
C ILE A 34 -11.26 -2.47 3.06
N SER A 35 -11.36 -1.15 2.94
CA SER A 35 -12.28 -0.31 3.68
C SER A 35 -13.41 0.13 2.78
N GLU A 36 -14.65 0.14 3.29
CA GLU A 36 -15.80 0.65 2.54
C GLU A 36 -15.82 2.19 2.45
N THR A 37 -15.02 2.87 3.26
CA THR A 37 -15.04 4.34 3.37
C THR A 37 -13.84 5.01 2.73
N GLU A 38 -12.72 4.30 2.59
CA GLU A 38 -11.53 4.87 1.95
C GLU A 38 -11.74 4.93 0.43
N ARG A 39 -11.48 6.10 -0.14
CA ARG A 39 -11.62 6.35 -1.59
C ARG A 39 -10.31 6.21 -2.35
N GLU A 40 -9.20 6.26 -1.63
CA GLU A 40 -7.86 6.24 -2.18
C GLU A 40 -7.16 4.92 -1.82
N THR A 41 -6.27 4.47 -2.70
CA THR A 41 -5.36 3.37 -2.37
C THR A 41 -4.30 3.91 -1.41
N LEU A 42 -4.26 3.35 -0.21
CA LEU A 42 -3.30 3.73 0.80
C LEU A 42 -2.16 2.71 0.87
N ILE A 43 -0.94 3.21 0.97
CA ILE A 43 0.24 2.41 1.31
C ILE A 43 0.49 2.60 2.81
N SER A 44 0.70 1.49 3.52
CA SER A 44 1.05 1.57 4.94
C SER A 44 2.50 1.98 5.13
N ASP A 45 2.81 2.67 6.23
CA ASP A 45 4.19 3.02 6.61
C ASP A 45 5.10 1.78 6.69
N TYR A 46 4.51 0.62 7.05
CA TYR A 46 5.21 -0.66 7.06
C TYR A 46 5.65 -1.07 5.66
N LEU A 47 4.77 -0.96 4.66
CA LEU A 47 5.12 -1.24 3.27
C LEU A 47 6.15 -0.23 2.75
N ALA A 48 5.96 1.07 3.01
CA ALA A 48 6.92 2.10 2.61
C ALA A 48 8.33 1.83 3.19
N SER A 49 8.40 1.45 4.47
CA SER A 49 9.66 1.06 5.12
C SER A 49 10.29 -0.19 4.51
N LEU A 50 9.49 -1.21 4.17
CA LEU A 50 9.98 -2.43 3.52
C LEU A 50 10.53 -2.16 2.12
N LEU A 51 9.92 -1.23 1.41
CA LEU A 51 10.34 -0.79 0.08
C LEU A 51 11.53 0.19 0.16
N GLY A 52 11.84 0.74 1.34
CA GLY A 52 12.93 1.72 1.50
C GLY A 52 12.63 3.06 0.83
N ILE A 53 11.35 3.39 0.65
CA ILE A 53 10.91 4.64 -0.01
C ILE A 53 10.45 5.66 1.02
N ALA A 54 10.66 6.94 0.72
CA ALA A 54 10.01 8.05 1.40
C ALA A 54 8.89 8.56 0.51
N VAL A 55 7.71 8.80 1.09
CA VAL A 55 6.53 9.29 0.37
C VAL A 55 6.21 10.70 0.88
N GLU A 56 6.18 11.68 -0.03
CA GLU A 56 5.86 13.07 0.31
C GLU A 56 4.36 13.40 0.09
N ASP A 57 3.76 13.04 -1.06
CA ASP A 57 2.30 13.01 -1.28
C ASP A 57 1.94 12.08 -2.46
N PHE A 58 1.00 11.13 -2.28
CA PHE A 58 0.53 10.24 -3.35
C PHE A 58 -0.27 10.96 -4.45
N ARG A 59 -0.85 12.13 -4.15
CA ARG A 59 -1.76 12.84 -5.06
C ARG A 59 -1.07 13.84 -5.96
N GLU A 60 0.01 14.44 -5.49
CA GLU A 60 0.70 15.50 -6.24
C GLU A 60 1.89 14.98 -7.04
N GLY A 61 2.53 13.86 -6.65
CA GLY A 61 3.77 13.41 -7.30
C GLY A 61 4.87 14.49 -7.25
N LEU A 62 6.05 14.22 -7.82
CA LEU A 62 7.05 15.27 -8.11
C LEU A 62 6.78 15.91 -9.48
#